data_AF-A0A7K4JBU8-F1
#
_entry.id   AF-A0A7K4JBU8-F1
#
_cell.length_a   1.000
_cell.length_b   1.000
_cell.length_c   1.000
_cell.angle_alpha   90.00
_cell.angle_beta   90.00
_cell.angle_gamma   90.00
#
_symmetry.space_group_name_H-M   'P 1'
#
loop_
_entity.id
_entity.type
_entity.pdbx_description
1 polymer ?
#
loop_
_entity_poly.entity_id
_entity_poly.type
_entity_poly.pdbx_seq_one_letter_code
_entity_poly.pdbx_strand_id
1 'polypeptide(L)'
;MPGGARISFSSVDNALSSLKNCQSYINTGMHIASLVAFDLVESFNDVEDVNSMENIMLEYAAMDRELNHYITAVEETVHQIKQEKPENIPDLKNLVKEKFTALESKNNDSDLQRHEKYVYFKDQLKDMRKQCK
;
A
#
# COMPACT_ATOMS: atom_id res chain seq x y z
N MET A 1 30.57 32.78 10.38
CA MET A 1 29.78 31.94 9.44
C MET A 1 28.37 31.85 10.00
N PRO A 2 27.33 32.28 9.27
CA PRO A 2 25.97 32.03 9.74
C PRO A 2 25.69 30.54 9.56
N GLY A 3 25.52 29.83 10.68
CA GLY A 3 25.08 28.46 10.68
C GLY A 3 23.67 28.40 10.11
N GLY A 4 23.55 27.92 8.87
CA GLY A 4 22.25 27.72 8.22
C GLY A 4 21.35 26.90 9.13
N ALA A 5 20.17 27.44 9.42
CA ALA A 5 19.17 26.76 10.25
C ALA A 5 18.91 25.37 9.67
N ARG A 6 19.27 24.32 10.41
CA ARG A 6 18.95 22.94 10.02
C ARG A 6 17.44 22.78 10.10
N ILE A 7 16.81 22.54 8.94
CA ILE A 7 15.39 22.21 8.89
C ILE A 7 15.18 20.89 9.61
N SER A 8 14.33 20.92 10.65
CA SER A 8 13.91 19.71 11.33
C SER A 8 12.74 19.08 10.59
N PHE A 9 12.84 17.77 10.35
CA PHE A 9 11.78 16.96 9.74
C PHE A 9 11.10 16.02 10.74
N SER A 10 11.33 16.20 12.04
CA SER A 10 10.82 15.29 13.08
C SER A 10 9.29 15.11 13.06
N SER A 11 8.54 16.16 12.72
CA SER A 11 7.08 16.06 12.57
C SER A 11 6.68 15.21 11.37
N VAL A 12 7.43 15.28 10.27
CA VAL A 12 7.23 14.44 9.07
C VAL A 12 7.60 12.99 9.37
N ASP A 13 8.73 12.77 10.05
CA ASP A 13 9.17 11.43 10.46
C ASP A 13 8.14 10.75 11.39
N ASN A 14 7.55 11.50 12.31
CA ASN A 14 6.46 11.02 13.17
C ASN A 14 5.20 10.68 12.38
N ALA A 15 4.77 11.57 11.47
CA ALA A 15 3.60 11.34 10.63
C ALA A 15 3.78 10.11 9.71
N LEU A 16 4.98 9.95 9.13
CA LEU A 16 5.33 8.76 8.34
C LEU A 16 5.29 7.48 9.17
N SER A 17 5.76 7.52 10.41
CA SER A 17 5.71 6.36 11.31
C SER A 17 4.26 5.95 11.60
N SER A 18 3.38 6.93 11.87
CA SER A 18 1.94 6.68 12.03
C SER A 18 1.32 6.11 10.75
N LEU A 19 1.71 6.63 9.58
CA LEU A 19 1.19 6.19 8.30
C LEU A 19 1.63 4.76 7.94
N LYS A 20 2.89 4.40 8.23
CA LYS A 20 3.39 3.01 8.11
C LYS A 20 2.60 2.06 9.00
N ASN A 21 2.24 2.49 10.21
CA ASN A 21 1.38 1.68 11.07
C ASN A 21 -0.01 1.43 10.46
N CYS A 22 -0.52 2.29 9.58
CA CYS A 22 -1.78 2.05 8.88
C CYS A 22 -1.75 0.85 7.93
N GLN A 23 -0.56 0.40 7.47
CA GLN A 23 -0.45 -0.84 6.69
C GLN A 23 -0.97 -2.06 7.46
N SER A 24 -0.90 -2.03 8.79
CA SER A 24 -1.50 -3.10 9.62
C SER A 24 -3.02 -3.20 9.43
N TYR A 25 -3.72 -2.08 9.24
CA TYR A 25 -5.17 -2.07 9.02
C TYR A 25 -5.55 -2.63 7.65
N ILE A 26 -4.77 -2.33 6.60
CA ILE A 26 -4.94 -2.93 5.27
C ILE A 26 -4.77 -4.45 5.38
N ASN A 27 -3.71 -4.87 6.08
CA ASN A 27 -3.41 -6.27 6.33
C ASN A 27 -4.52 -7.01 7.10
N THR A 28 -5.13 -6.36 8.09
CA THR A 28 -6.30 -6.88 8.80
C THR A 28 -7.52 -6.97 7.89
N GLY A 29 -7.77 -5.95 7.06
CA GLY A 29 -8.86 -5.96 6.08
C GLY A 29 -8.75 -7.13 5.10
N MET A 30 -7.56 -7.37 4.53
CA MET A 30 -7.30 -8.53 3.67
C MET A 30 -7.53 -9.86 4.39
N HIS A 31 -7.15 -9.95 5.67
CA HIS A 31 -7.36 -11.17 6.44
C HIS A 31 -8.85 -11.45 6.64
N ILE A 32 -9.63 -10.44 7.03
CA ILE A 32 -11.09 -10.56 7.18
C ILE A 32 -11.73 -10.93 5.85
N ALA A 33 -11.34 -10.28 4.75
CA ALA A 33 -11.86 -10.58 3.43
C ALA A 33 -11.60 -12.04 3.01
N SER A 34 -10.40 -12.55 3.35
CA SER A 34 -10.06 -13.96 3.11
C SER A 34 -10.97 -14.90 3.90
N LEU A 35 -11.17 -14.65 5.21
CA LEU A 35 -12.02 -15.49 6.06
C LEU A 35 -13.46 -15.55 5.55
N VAL A 36 -14.04 -14.40 5.18
CA VAL A 36 -15.39 -14.35 4.62
C VAL A 36 -15.49 -15.14 3.32
N ALA A 37 -14.50 -15.03 2.42
CA ALA A 37 -14.50 -15.83 1.19
C ALA A 37 -14.41 -17.33 1.46
N PHE A 38 -13.62 -17.74 2.47
CA PHE A 38 -13.49 -19.13 2.87
C PHE A 38 -14.81 -19.68 3.42
N ASP A 39 -15.46 -18.95 4.34
CA ASP A 39 -16.77 -19.31 4.89
C ASP A 39 -17.84 -19.45 3.79
N LEU A 40 -17.82 -18.59 2.78
CA LEU A 40 -18.72 -18.63 1.62
C LEU A 40 -18.51 -19.88 0.74
N VAL A 41 -17.25 -20.27 0.50
CA VAL A 41 -16.92 -21.50 -0.22
C VAL A 41 -17.43 -22.72 0.54
N GLU A 42 -17.25 -22.75 1.86
CA GLU A 42 -17.67 -23.89 2.69
C GLU A 42 -19.19 -24.02 2.83
N SER A 43 -19.90 -22.89 2.96
CA SER A 43 -21.31 -22.90 3.36
C SER A 43 -22.29 -22.98 2.19
N PHE A 44 -21.97 -22.38 1.04
CA PHE A 44 -22.97 -22.19 -0.04
C PHE A 44 -22.44 -22.38 -1.46
N ASN A 45 -21.11 -22.52 -1.64
CA ASN A 45 -20.46 -22.49 -2.96
C ASN A 45 -20.95 -21.29 -3.82
N ASP A 46 -21.16 -20.14 -3.17
CA ASP A 46 -21.60 -18.92 -3.82
C ASP A 46 -20.44 -18.29 -4.61
N VAL A 47 -20.40 -18.57 -5.90
CA VAL A 47 -19.31 -18.14 -6.78
C VAL A 47 -19.30 -16.62 -6.96
N GLU A 48 -20.47 -15.97 -6.92
CA GLU A 48 -20.57 -14.52 -7.11
C GLU A 48 -20.02 -13.77 -5.89
N ASP A 49 -20.42 -14.18 -4.69
CA ASP A 49 -19.93 -13.58 -3.45
C ASP A 49 -18.42 -13.82 -3.26
N VAL A 50 -17.92 -15.01 -3.61
CA VAL A 50 -16.47 -15.27 -3.57
C VAL A 50 -15.72 -14.38 -4.56
N ASN A 51 -16.22 -14.19 -5.78
CA ASN A 51 -15.62 -13.26 -6.75
C ASN A 51 -15.63 -11.81 -6.24
N SER A 52 -16.68 -11.40 -5.52
CA SER A 52 -16.73 -10.10 -4.85
C SER A 52 -15.59 -9.95 -3.83
N MET A 53 -15.35 -10.99 -3.03
CA MET A 53 -14.22 -10.99 -2.08
C MET A 53 -12.87 -10.98 -2.79
N GLU A 54 -12.72 -11.63 -3.95
CA GLU A 54 -11.49 -11.52 -4.76
C GLU A 54 -11.23 -10.07 -5.20
N ASN A 55 -12.27 -9.33 -5.60
CA ASN A 55 -12.16 -7.92 -5.98
C ASN A 55 -11.74 -7.04 -4.79
N ILE A 56 -12.36 -7.25 -3.61
CA ILE A 56 -11.99 -6.55 -2.37
C ILE A 56 -10.52 -6.78 -2.02
N MET A 57 -10.00 -8.00 -2.24
CA MET A 57 -8.58 -8.28 -2.03
C MET A 57 -7.67 -7.50 -2.98
N LEU A 58 -8.08 -7.29 -4.24
CA LEU A 58 -7.35 -6.45 -5.20
C LEU A 58 -7.41 -4.97 -4.82
N GLU A 59 -8.55 -4.48 -4.31
CA GLU A 59 -8.68 -3.11 -3.80
C GLU A 59 -7.74 -2.86 -2.60
N TYR A 60 -7.64 -3.81 -1.67
CA TYR A 60 -6.66 -3.71 -0.59
C TYR A 60 -5.21 -3.76 -1.08
N ALA A 61 -4.90 -4.59 -2.07
CA ALA A 61 -3.57 -4.62 -2.67
C ALA A 61 -3.22 -3.28 -3.37
N ALA A 62 -4.20 -2.65 -4.03
CA ALA A 62 -4.05 -1.33 -4.64
C ALA A 62 -3.81 -0.26 -3.57
N MET A 63 -4.57 -0.31 -2.47
CA MET A 63 -4.42 0.61 -1.33
C MET A 63 -3.05 0.48 -0.66
N ASP A 64 -2.54 -0.75 -0.48
CA ASP A 64 -1.18 -0.95 0.07
C ASP A 64 -0.11 -0.38 -0.86
N ARG A 65 -0.24 -0.59 -2.18
CA ARG A 65 0.66 -0.01 -3.19
C ARG A 65 0.65 1.52 -3.14
N GLU A 66 -0.52 2.14 -3.16
CA GLU A 66 -0.69 3.59 -3.13
C GLU A 66 -0.07 4.18 -1.85
N LEU A 67 -0.35 3.57 -0.70
CA LEU A 67 0.20 3.97 0.59
C LEU A 67 1.73 3.91 0.60
N ASN A 68 2.30 2.82 0.08
CA ASN A 68 3.74 2.65 -0.06
C ASN A 68 4.35 3.72 -0.97
N HIS A 69 3.75 4.02 -2.13
CA HIS A 69 4.24 5.08 -3.01
C HIS A 69 4.23 6.45 -2.35
N TYR A 70 3.18 6.76 -1.60
CA TYR A 70 3.12 8.03 -0.87
C TYR A 70 4.22 8.12 0.19
N ILE A 71 4.42 7.06 0.98
CA ILE A 71 5.51 6.97 1.97
C ILE A 71 6.86 7.18 1.28
N THR A 72 7.13 6.46 0.19
CA THR A 72 8.39 6.57 -0.57
C THR A 72 8.59 7.99 -1.12
N ALA A 73 7.57 8.61 -1.70
CA ALA A 73 7.67 9.96 -2.25
C ALA A 73 8.04 11.00 -1.19
N VAL A 74 7.48 10.90 0.02
CA VAL A 74 7.81 11.77 1.14
C VAL A 74 9.23 11.49 1.66
N GLU A 75 9.61 10.21 1.84
CA GLU A 75 10.95 9.82 2.29
C GLU A 75 12.03 10.31 1.33
N GLU A 76 11.86 10.09 0.04
CA GLU A 76 12.79 10.55 -0.99
C GLU A 76 12.91 12.08 -0.99
N THR A 77 11.78 12.79 -0.83
CA THR A 77 11.80 14.26 -0.75
C THR A 77 12.59 14.74 0.45
N VAL A 78 12.29 14.21 1.63
CA VAL A 78 13.02 14.57 2.86
C VAL A 78 14.50 14.23 2.75
N HIS A 79 14.82 13.07 2.17
CA HIS A 79 16.20 12.63 1.94
C HIS A 79 16.95 13.57 1.01
N GLN A 80 16.32 13.95 -0.11
CA GLN A 80 16.87 14.89 -1.08
C GLN A 80 17.22 16.24 -0.42
N ILE A 81 16.30 16.83 0.34
CA ILE A 81 16.53 18.13 1.02
C ILE A 81 17.64 18.03 2.07
N LYS A 82 17.68 16.92 2.83
CA LYS A 82 18.73 16.67 3.84
C LYS A 82 20.13 16.56 3.19
N GLN A 83 20.21 15.97 1.99
CA GLN A 83 21.47 15.82 1.25
C GLN A 83 21.91 17.10 0.53
N GLU A 84 21.03 17.66 -0.31
CA GLU A 84 21.36 18.78 -1.19
C GLU A 84 21.53 20.10 -0.41
N LYS A 85 20.86 20.23 0.74
CA LYS A 85 20.87 21.44 1.59
C LYS A 85 20.72 22.71 0.74
N PRO A 86 19.64 22.81 -0.05
CA PRO A 86 19.47 23.91 -0.99
C PRO A 86 19.41 25.24 -0.25
N GLU A 87 19.95 26.28 -0.87
CA GLU A 87 19.98 27.64 -0.32
C GLU A 87 18.57 28.21 -0.15
N ASN A 88 17.68 27.89 -1.09
CA ASN A 88 16.25 28.19 -1.02
C ASN A 88 15.47 26.88 -0.95
N ILE A 89 14.50 26.81 -0.03
CA ILE A 89 13.68 25.61 0.13
C ILE A 89 12.68 25.53 -1.02
N PRO A 90 12.70 24.44 -1.82
CA PRO A 90 11.75 24.27 -2.91
C PRO A 90 10.35 23.96 -2.36
N ASP A 91 9.35 24.00 -3.23
CA ASP A 91 8.00 23.59 -2.87
C ASP A 91 7.95 22.08 -2.59
N LEU A 92 8.07 21.73 -1.31
CA LEU A 92 8.09 20.33 -0.85
C LEU A 92 6.80 19.60 -1.20
N LYS A 93 5.66 20.30 -1.22
CA LYS A 93 4.37 19.69 -1.56
C LYS A 93 4.35 19.28 -3.03
N ASN A 94 4.80 20.16 -3.92
CA ASN A 94 4.88 19.82 -5.34
C ASN A 94 5.90 18.71 -5.60
N LEU A 95 7.04 18.74 -4.92
CA LEU A 95 8.08 17.71 -5.08
C LEU A 95 7.59 16.32 -4.66
N VAL A 96 6.88 16.22 -3.52
CA VAL A 96 6.22 14.97 -3.11
C VAL A 96 5.20 14.52 -4.15
N LYS A 97 4.37 15.44 -4.65
CA LYS A 97 3.34 15.14 -5.65
C LYS A 97 3.93 14.64 -6.96
N GLU A 98 5.01 15.24 -7.44
CA GLU A 98 5.72 14.82 -8.65
C GLU A 98 6.29 13.41 -8.49
N LYS A 99 7.00 13.15 -7.38
CA LYS A 99 7.56 11.82 -7.08
C LYS A 99 6.47 10.76 -6.95
N PHE A 100 5.39 11.06 -6.23
CA PHE A 100 4.25 10.16 -6.09
C PHE A 100 3.61 9.86 -7.46
N THR A 101 3.37 10.89 -8.27
CA THR A 101 2.79 10.73 -9.62
C THR A 101 3.71 9.90 -10.53
N ALA A 102 5.04 10.09 -10.42
CA ALA A 102 6.01 9.31 -11.17
C ALA A 102 6.02 7.83 -10.76
N LEU A 103 5.81 7.52 -9.48
CA LEU A 103 5.63 6.15 -9.00
C LEU A 103 4.32 5.56 -9.55
N GLU A 104 3.21 6.28 -9.39
CA GLU A 104 1.89 5.85 -9.87
C GLU A 104 1.85 5.63 -11.39
N SER A 105 2.55 6.45 -12.17
CA SER A 105 2.61 6.31 -13.64
C SER A 105 3.24 5.00 -14.13
N LYS A 106 3.97 4.29 -13.27
CA LYS A 106 4.59 2.99 -13.57
C LYS A 106 3.70 1.82 -13.21
N ASN A 107 2.54 2.07 -12.61
CA ASN A 107 1.64 1.03 -12.15
C ASN A 107 1.02 0.26 -13.31
N ASN A 108 0.89 -1.05 -13.10
CA ASN A 108 0.02 -1.91 -13.87
C ASN A 108 -0.92 -2.66 -12.92
N ASP A 109 -2.20 -2.76 -13.27
CA ASP A 109 -3.19 -3.50 -12.47
C ASP A 109 -2.84 -5.00 -12.39
N SER A 110 -2.13 -5.54 -13.38
CA SER A 110 -1.64 -6.92 -13.34
C SER A 110 -0.68 -7.18 -12.19
N ASP A 111 0.00 -6.15 -11.68
CA ASP A 111 0.94 -6.29 -10.57
C ASP A 111 0.22 -6.54 -9.24
N LEU A 112 -1.04 -6.12 -9.11
CA LEU A 112 -1.87 -6.38 -7.94
C LEU A 112 -2.08 -7.88 -7.73
N GLN A 113 -2.13 -8.65 -8.83
CA GLN A 113 -2.26 -10.11 -8.78
C GLN A 113 -1.02 -10.81 -8.21
N ARG A 114 0.11 -10.10 -8.10
CA ARG A 114 1.37 -10.61 -7.53
C ARG A 114 1.52 -10.27 -6.05
N HIS A 115 0.57 -9.54 -5.46
CA HIS A 115 0.59 -9.22 -4.05
C HIS A 115 0.57 -10.51 -3.21
N GLU A 116 1.53 -10.65 -2.30
CA GLU A 116 1.78 -11.91 -1.56
C GLU A 116 0.50 -12.49 -0.93
N LYS A 117 -0.27 -11.66 -0.24
CA LYS A 117 -1.52 -12.07 0.41
C LYS A 117 -2.63 -12.43 -0.58
N TYR A 118 -2.66 -11.79 -1.74
CA TYR A 118 -3.64 -12.11 -2.78
C TYR A 118 -3.32 -13.47 -3.42
N VAL A 119 -2.05 -13.72 -3.71
CA VAL A 119 -1.58 -15.02 -4.22
C VAL A 119 -1.94 -16.15 -3.24
N TYR A 120 -1.60 -15.97 -1.96
CA TYR A 120 -1.91 -16.94 -0.91
C TYR A 120 -3.41 -17.21 -0.78
N PHE A 121 -4.23 -16.16 -0.85
CA PHE A 121 -5.68 -16.26 -0.85
C PHE A 121 -6.22 -17.07 -2.04
N LYS A 122 -5.73 -16.81 -3.25
CA LYS A 122 -6.13 -17.54 -4.47
C LYS A 122 -5.75 -19.01 -4.41
N ASP A 123 -4.58 -19.32 -3.87
CA ASP A 123 -4.12 -20.70 -3.70
C ASP A 123 -5.01 -21.46 -2.71
N GLN A 124 -5.35 -20.85 -1.57
CA GLN A 124 -6.28 -21.45 -0.61
C GLN A 124 -7.67 -21.70 -1.20
N LEU A 125 -8.26 -20.72 -1.89
CA LEU A 125 -9.56 -20.90 -2.55
C LEU A 125 -9.54 -22.08 -3.54
N LYS A 126 -8.45 -22.23 -4.29
CA LYS A 126 -8.27 -23.33 -5.24
C LYS A 126 -8.23 -24.68 -4.54
N ASP A 127 -7.60 -24.77 -3.37
CA ASP A 127 -7.51 -26.02 -2.61
C ASP A 127 -8.82 -26.36 -1.91
N MET A 128 -9.50 -25.39 -1.32
CA MET A 128 -10.83 -25.58 -0.71
C MET A 128 -11.85 -26.10 -1.74
N ARG A 129 -11.87 -25.51 -2.95
CA ARG A 129 -12.76 -25.96 -4.04
C ARG A 129 -12.48 -27.39 -4.53
N LYS A 130 -11.29 -27.94 -4.30
CA LYS A 130 -11.00 -29.36 -4.60
C LYS A 130 -11.54 -30.29 -3.51
N GLN A 131 -11.58 -29.82 -2.26
CA GLN A 131 -12.04 -30.59 -1.11
C GLN A 131 -13.58 -30.61 -1.00
N CYS A 132 -14.25 -29.57 -1.49
CA CYS A 132 -15.72 -29.51 -1.59
C CYS A 132 -16.32 -30.26 -2.79
N LYS A 133 -15.51 -31.00 -3.57
CA LYS A 133 -15.96 -31.88 -4.66
C LYS A 133 -16.02 -33.33 -4.18
#